data_AF-A0A518CJU9-F1
#
_entry.id   AF-A0A518CJU9-F1
#
_cell.length_a   1.000
_cell.length_b   1.000
_cell.length_c   1.000
_cell.angle_alpha   90.00
_cell.angle_beta   90.00
_cell.angle_gamma   90.00
#
_symmetry.space_group_name_H-M   'P 1'
#
loop_
_entity.id
_entity.type
_entity.pdbx_description
1 polymer ?
#
loop_
_entity_poly.entity_id
_entity_poly.type
_entity_poly.pdbx_seq_one_letter_code
_entity_poly.pdbx_strand_id
1 'polypeptide(L)'
;MIRPQFCFCFLLQSTVALIASTSLLSAAVESPTKAERIEPSSEFRQIGDLDWFTDYGDAYKEARDTNQQLLISFELNDATAQAEFEESVLASPQTQEHLENFVRAVLPLDATVPGEKQTLLWHASFNYMYKQAGIAILDLSDEKSPQYGQLVSALPFNHGRDCSVDELHTLVTLPEGTITQRTLIYALKRHPERPQSVNSTPHQYLMHMSNVNSSTMARLSQVGHHNWTARFHQINSTVGGLSTEVAVGGNGYTLLDIANDCIGTWRSSAGHWNAMRKQHRYYGYDMVQGSNGTWYATGVFAD
;
A
#
# COMPACT_ATOMS: atom_id res chain seq x y z
N MET A 1 -30.33 42.36 5.08
CA MET A 1 -31.34 42.81 6.05
C MET A 1 -31.03 42.11 7.37
N ILE A 2 -30.47 42.88 8.31
CA ILE A 2 -30.47 42.74 9.79
C ILE A 2 -29.84 41.47 10.45
N ARG A 3 -28.70 41.70 11.14
CA ARG A 3 -28.08 40.87 12.21
C ARG A 3 -28.87 40.97 13.53
N PRO A 4 -28.57 40.18 14.58
CA PRO A 4 -27.56 40.60 15.60
C PRO A 4 -26.65 39.41 16.03
N GLN A 5 -25.35 39.51 16.28
CA GLN A 5 -24.54 40.31 17.22
C GLN A 5 -24.97 40.22 18.70
N PHE A 6 -24.25 39.39 19.47
CA PHE A 6 -24.05 39.63 20.90
C PHE A 6 -22.56 39.53 21.24
N CYS A 7 -22.10 40.57 21.92
CA CYS A 7 -20.76 40.83 22.42
C CYS A 7 -20.95 41.07 23.92
N PHE A 8 -20.20 40.40 24.79
CA PHE A 8 -19.95 40.90 26.14
C PHE A 8 -18.59 40.39 26.65
N CYS A 9 -17.65 41.32 26.77
CA CYS A 9 -16.48 41.23 27.63
C CYS A 9 -16.91 41.45 29.08
N PHE A 10 -16.27 40.77 30.04
CA PHE A 10 -15.87 41.38 31.31
C PHE A 10 -14.67 40.64 31.90
N LEU A 11 -13.61 41.40 32.21
CA LEU A 11 -12.51 41.04 33.11
C LEU A 11 -13.02 40.90 34.54
N LEU A 12 -12.34 40.10 35.38
CA LEU A 12 -11.64 40.62 36.56
C LEU A 12 -10.77 39.56 37.25
N GLN A 13 -9.58 40.01 37.66
CA GLN A 13 -8.61 39.36 38.54
C GLN A 13 -9.16 39.22 39.97
N SER A 14 -8.70 38.22 40.73
CA SER A 14 -8.15 38.44 42.09
C SER A 14 -7.51 37.18 42.69
N THR A 15 -6.35 37.43 43.27
CA THR A 15 -5.40 36.63 44.04
C THR A 15 -5.88 36.26 45.46
N VAL A 16 -5.02 35.52 46.19
CA VAL A 16 -4.95 35.26 47.66
C VAL A 16 -5.57 33.89 48.06
N ALA A 17 -4.97 32.98 48.85
CA ALA A 17 -3.78 32.95 49.70
C ALA A 17 -3.25 31.51 49.85
N LEU A 18 -1.95 31.41 50.16
CA LEU A 18 -1.26 30.30 50.82
C LEU A 18 -1.99 29.82 52.09
N ILE A 19 -2.08 28.49 52.28
CA ILE A 19 -1.95 27.87 53.60
C ILE A 19 -0.92 26.76 53.48
N ALA A 20 0.24 26.99 54.10
CA ALA A 20 1.22 25.97 54.39
C ALA A 20 0.72 25.13 55.57
N SER A 21 0.63 23.81 55.38
CA SER A 21 0.49 22.86 56.48
C SER A 21 1.69 21.93 56.43
N THR A 22 2.65 22.22 57.30
CA THR A 22 3.77 21.34 57.66
C THR A 22 3.24 20.20 58.53
N SER A 23 3.20 18.99 57.97
CA SER A 23 3.10 17.76 58.75
C SER A 23 4.34 16.91 58.48
N LEU A 24 5.27 16.99 59.42
CA LEU A 24 6.40 16.08 59.58
C LEU A 24 5.86 14.73 60.05
N LEU A 25 5.90 13.72 59.17
CA LEU A 25 5.88 12.31 59.56
C LEU A 25 7.08 11.63 58.92
N SER A 26 8.03 11.29 59.78
CA SER A 26 9.17 10.43 59.51
C SER A 26 8.71 8.99 59.64
N ALA A 27 8.80 8.18 58.57
CA ALA A 27 8.84 6.73 58.68
C ALA A 27 9.32 6.08 57.37
N ALA A 28 10.25 5.14 57.54
CA ALA A 28 10.67 4.08 56.63
C ALA A 28 11.39 4.48 55.34
N VAL A 29 12.73 4.46 55.43
CA VAL A 29 13.61 4.13 54.30
C VAL A 29 13.30 2.68 53.91
N GLU A 30 12.42 2.50 52.94
CA GLU A 30 12.35 1.25 52.20
C GLU A 30 13.52 1.22 51.21
N SER A 31 14.37 0.22 51.40
CA SER A 31 15.44 -0.16 50.48
C SER A 31 14.88 -0.22 49.05
N PRO A 32 15.56 0.34 48.03
CA PRO A 32 15.09 0.20 46.66
C PRO A 32 15.09 -1.28 46.30
N THR A 33 13.87 -1.83 46.22
CA THR A 33 13.56 -3.14 45.72
C THR A 33 14.24 -3.27 44.36
N LYS A 34 15.03 -4.34 44.22
CA LYS A 34 15.65 -4.84 43.01
C LYS A 34 14.85 -4.36 41.78
N ALA A 35 15.38 -3.33 41.12
CA ALA A 35 14.81 -2.82 39.89
C ALA A 35 14.56 -4.04 38.99
N GLU A 36 13.27 -4.29 38.75
CA GLU A 36 12.83 -5.16 37.69
C GLU A 36 13.47 -4.58 36.44
N ARG A 37 14.54 -5.23 35.99
CA ARG A 37 15.15 -4.96 34.70
C ARG A 37 14.03 -5.24 33.72
N ILE A 38 13.36 -4.17 33.27
CA ILE A 38 12.58 -4.18 32.05
C ILE A 38 13.62 -4.56 31.00
N GLU A 39 13.65 -5.85 30.65
CA GLU A 39 14.37 -6.29 29.47
C GLU A 39 13.86 -5.40 28.33
N PRO A 40 14.71 -4.68 27.59
CA PRO A 40 14.24 -3.92 26.45
C PRO A 40 13.54 -4.93 25.56
N SER A 41 12.22 -4.80 25.39
CA SER A 41 11.53 -5.44 24.27
C SER A 41 12.35 -5.04 23.06
N SER A 42 12.98 -6.00 22.37
CA SER A 42 13.89 -5.63 21.30
C SER A 42 13.10 -4.84 20.26
N GLU A 43 13.52 -3.58 20.04
CA GLU A 43 12.91 -2.67 19.05
C GLU A 43 12.90 -3.33 17.66
N PHE A 44 13.81 -4.28 17.46
CA PHE A 44 14.01 -5.04 16.25
C PHE A 44 13.86 -6.55 16.47
N ARG A 45 13.32 -7.23 15.46
CA ARG A 45 13.39 -8.67 15.26
C ARG A 45 14.37 -8.92 14.10
N GLN A 46 15.35 -9.77 14.32
CA GLN A 46 16.29 -10.19 13.28
C GLN A 46 15.63 -11.27 12.41
N ILE A 47 15.50 -11.02 11.11
CA ILE A 47 15.02 -12.03 10.13
C ILE A 47 16.05 -12.09 8.99
N GLY A 48 16.78 -13.20 8.93
CA GLY A 48 17.99 -13.28 8.12
C GLY A 48 19.05 -12.27 8.58
N ASP A 49 19.64 -11.53 7.66
CA ASP A 49 20.66 -10.51 7.98
C ASP A 49 20.05 -9.10 8.16
N LEU A 50 18.73 -8.96 8.13
CA LEU A 50 18.02 -7.68 8.21
C LEU A 50 17.32 -7.47 9.55
N ASP A 51 17.36 -6.23 10.02
CA ASP A 51 16.57 -5.74 11.16
C ASP A 51 15.15 -5.34 10.73
N TRP A 52 14.17 -5.82 11.49
CA TRP A 52 12.75 -5.52 11.31
C TRP A 52 12.18 -4.88 12.57
N PHE A 53 11.60 -3.69 12.44
CA PHE A 53 10.89 -3.06 13.54
C PHE A 53 9.72 -3.92 14.03
N THR A 54 9.50 -3.94 15.33
CA THR A 54 8.35 -4.61 15.97
C THR A 54 7.24 -3.62 16.39
N ASP A 55 7.49 -2.32 16.24
CA ASP A 55 6.51 -1.24 16.46
C ASP A 55 6.23 -0.47 15.15
N TYR A 56 4.95 -0.25 14.85
CA TYR A 56 4.53 0.46 13.63
C TYR A 56 4.91 1.94 13.64
N GLY A 57 4.81 2.60 14.80
CA GLY A 57 5.11 4.02 14.94
C GLY A 57 6.58 4.32 14.70
N ASP A 58 7.46 3.50 15.27
CA ASP A 58 8.91 3.62 15.07
C ASP A 58 9.30 3.33 13.62
N ALA A 59 8.75 2.27 13.02
CA ALA A 59 9.00 1.94 11.61
C ALA A 59 8.51 3.03 10.65
N TYR A 60 7.31 3.58 10.90
CA TYR A 60 6.74 4.66 10.10
C TYR A 60 7.57 5.93 10.21
N LYS A 61 8.01 6.27 11.43
CA LYS A 61 8.87 7.41 11.67
C LYS A 61 10.21 7.25 10.95
N GLU A 62 10.85 6.10 11.06
CA GLU A 62 12.11 5.82 10.35
C GLU A 62 11.94 5.95 8.84
N ALA A 63 10.93 5.28 8.27
CA ALA A 63 10.65 5.33 6.82
C ALA A 63 10.43 6.76 6.31
N ARG A 64 9.74 7.58 7.09
CA ARG A 64 9.52 8.99 6.80
C ARG A 64 10.82 9.79 6.89
N ASP A 65 11.57 9.62 7.97
CA ASP A 65 12.77 10.39 8.25
C ASP A 65 13.91 10.02 7.27
N THR A 66 13.92 8.80 6.72
CA THR A 66 14.88 8.33 5.70
C THR A 66 14.40 8.45 4.26
N ASN A 67 13.15 8.89 4.01
CA ASN A 67 12.51 8.93 2.69
C ASN A 67 12.55 7.57 1.97
N GLN A 68 12.13 6.51 2.65
CA GLN A 68 12.06 5.16 2.11
C GLN A 68 10.63 4.62 2.16
N GLN A 69 10.33 3.63 1.32
CA GLN A 69 9.07 2.90 1.47
C GLN A 69 9.08 2.04 2.73
N LEU A 70 7.93 1.93 3.39
CA LEU A 70 7.73 1.06 4.54
C LEU A 70 7.07 -0.24 4.07
N LEU A 71 7.79 -1.36 4.19
CA LEU A 71 7.25 -2.70 4.02
C LEU A 71 6.84 -3.27 5.39
N ILE A 72 5.61 -3.75 5.47
CA ILE A 72 5.05 -4.35 6.68
C ILE A 72 4.69 -5.81 6.38
N SER A 73 5.20 -6.73 7.19
CA SER A 73 4.77 -8.12 7.24
C SER A 73 3.84 -8.32 8.44
N PHE A 74 2.54 -8.46 8.19
CA PHE A 74 1.57 -8.84 9.21
C PHE A 74 1.63 -10.35 9.44
N GLU A 75 1.87 -10.75 10.69
CA GLU A 75 2.19 -12.13 11.07
C GLU A 75 1.03 -13.12 10.82
N LEU A 76 1.40 -14.34 10.44
CA LEU A 76 0.50 -15.49 10.46
C LEU A 76 0.14 -15.87 11.90
N ASN A 77 -1.11 -16.30 12.12
CA ASN A 77 -1.56 -16.78 13.44
C ASN A 77 -0.88 -18.09 13.87
N ASP A 78 -0.37 -18.87 12.91
CA ASP A 78 0.36 -20.11 13.18
C ASP A 78 1.86 -19.81 13.29
N ALA A 79 2.43 -20.01 14.48
CA ALA A 79 3.83 -19.71 14.75
C ALA A 79 4.81 -20.56 13.93
N THR A 80 4.43 -21.77 13.54
CA THR A 80 5.29 -22.65 12.72
C THR A 80 5.32 -22.14 11.29
N ALA A 81 4.15 -21.83 10.73
CA ALA A 81 4.04 -21.22 9.40
C ALA A 81 4.71 -19.84 9.36
N GLN A 82 4.59 -19.04 10.43
CA GLN A 82 5.30 -17.75 10.53
C GLN A 82 6.83 -17.94 10.50
N ALA A 83 7.37 -18.87 11.27
CA ALA A 83 8.80 -19.15 11.28
C ALA A 83 9.28 -19.69 9.92
N GLU A 84 8.52 -20.58 9.29
CA GLU A 84 8.83 -21.09 7.95
C GLU A 84 8.80 -19.98 6.89
N PHE A 85 7.81 -19.08 6.94
CA PHE A 85 7.74 -17.92 6.05
C PHE A 85 8.93 -16.98 6.23
N GLU A 86 9.29 -16.67 7.47
CA GLU A 86 10.46 -15.85 7.78
C GLU A 86 11.75 -16.46 7.27
N GLU A 87 11.99 -17.75 7.53
CA GLU A 87 13.21 -18.45 7.14
C GLU A 87 13.30 -18.65 5.63
N SER A 88 12.21 -19.09 4.99
CA SER A 88 12.23 -19.52 3.59
C SER A 88 12.00 -18.37 2.60
N VAL A 89 11.29 -17.31 3.00
CA VAL A 89 10.91 -16.21 2.11
C VAL A 89 11.62 -14.92 2.47
N LEU A 90 11.43 -14.41 3.70
CA LEU A 90 11.98 -13.12 4.11
C LEU A 90 13.50 -13.15 4.26
N ALA A 91 14.04 -14.23 4.83
CA ALA A 91 15.48 -14.42 5.01
C ALA A 91 16.18 -14.98 3.76
N SER A 92 15.47 -15.26 2.67
CA SER A 92 16.11 -15.76 1.45
C SER A 92 17.03 -14.69 0.83
N PRO A 93 18.21 -15.05 0.30
CA PRO A 93 19.15 -14.06 -0.26
C PRO A 93 18.55 -13.20 -1.37
N GLN A 94 17.72 -13.78 -2.24
CA GLN A 94 17.04 -13.07 -3.32
C GLN A 94 16.07 -12.02 -2.80
N THR A 95 15.37 -12.31 -1.69
CA THR A 95 14.47 -11.33 -1.06
C THR A 95 15.27 -10.26 -0.34
N GLN A 96 16.29 -10.63 0.44
CA GLN A 96 17.06 -9.70 1.25
C GLN A 96 17.69 -8.56 0.43
N GLU A 97 18.26 -8.86 -0.74
CA GLU A 97 18.86 -7.86 -1.65
C GLU A 97 17.89 -6.71 -1.98
N HIS A 98 16.61 -7.02 -2.17
CA HIS A 98 15.61 -5.99 -2.45
C HIS A 98 15.07 -5.34 -1.18
N LEU A 99 14.90 -6.10 -0.10
CA LEU A 99 14.38 -5.60 1.16
C LEU A 99 15.30 -4.59 1.85
N GLU A 100 16.61 -4.58 1.54
CA GLU A 100 17.54 -3.55 2.00
C GLU A 100 17.08 -2.12 1.68
N ASN A 101 16.32 -1.95 0.58
CA ASN A 101 15.84 -0.64 0.12
C ASN A 101 14.57 -0.15 0.83
N PHE A 102 14.03 -0.93 1.77
CA PHE A 102 12.81 -0.62 2.51
C PHE A 102 13.14 -0.40 3.98
N VAL A 103 12.36 0.42 4.66
CA VAL A 103 12.19 0.23 6.10
C VAL A 103 11.21 -0.92 6.30
N ARG A 104 11.50 -1.82 7.24
CA ARG A 104 10.79 -3.09 7.38
C ARG A 104 10.19 -3.22 8.77
N ALA A 105 8.95 -3.65 8.84
CA ALA A 105 8.26 -3.96 10.10
C ALA A 105 7.63 -5.34 10.04
N VAL A 106 7.69 -6.07 11.15
CA VAL A 106 6.98 -7.33 11.36
C VAL A 106 6.03 -7.13 12.53
N LEU A 107 4.74 -7.22 12.28
CA LEU A 107 3.70 -6.77 13.20
C LEU A 107 2.66 -7.86 13.44
N PRO A 108 2.21 -8.07 14.70
CA PRO A 108 1.10 -8.96 14.96
C PRO A 108 -0.21 -8.40 14.37
N LEU A 109 -1.21 -9.25 14.16
CA LEU A 109 -2.49 -8.85 13.56
C LEU A 109 -3.28 -7.84 14.41
N ASP A 110 -3.00 -7.75 15.70
CA ASP A 110 -3.63 -6.84 16.64
C ASP A 110 -2.80 -5.57 16.91
N ALA A 111 -1.69 -5.37 16.18
CA ALA A 111 -0.87 -4.15 16.25
C ALA A 111 -1.75 -2.90 16.14
N THR A 112 -1.43 -1.86 16.91
CA THR A 112 -2.27 -0.67 17.05
C THR A 112 -1.67 0.55 16.36
N VAL A 113 -2.52 1.51 16.00
CA VAL A 113 -2.06 2.81 15.51
C VAL A 113 -1.56 3.64 16.70
N PRO A 114 -0.34 4.22 16.66
CA PRO A 114 0.19 5.05 17.73
C PRO A 114 -0.78 6.16 18.14
N GLY A 115 -1.09 6.23 19.44
CA GLY A 115 -2.01 7.23 19.99
C GLY A 115 -3.49 6.91 19.81
N GLU A 116 -3.84 5.82 19.13
CA GLU A 116 -5.22 5.35 18.96
C GLU A 116 -5.43 3.97 19.60
N LYS A 117 -6.70 3.63 19.86
CA LYS A 117 -7.07 2.28 20.34
C LYS A 117 -7.49 1.35 19.20
N GLN A 118 -7.35 1.79 17.96
CA GLN A 118 -7.74 1.02 16.78
C GLN A 118 -6.59 0.11 16.34
N THR A 119 -6.92 -1.15 16.05
CA THR A 119 -6.01 -2.08 15.38
C THR A 119 -5.68 -1.57 13.98
N LEU A 120 -4.40 -1.56 13.62
CA LEU A 120 -3.85 -1.04 12.36
C LEU A 120 -4.55 -1.64 11.13
N LEU A 121 -4.73 -2.97 11.10
CA LEU A 121 -5.44 -3.68 10.02
C LEU A 121 -6.92 -3.28 9.86
N TRP A 122 -7.50 -2.59 10.85
CA TRP A 122 -8.87 -2.09 10.81
C TRP A 122 -8.94 -0.63 10.36
N HIS A 123 -7.80 0.05 10.26
CA HIS A 123 -7.72 1.41 9.74
C HIS A 123 -8.04 1.43 8.24
N ALA A 124 -8.71 2.50 7.77
CA ALA A 124 -9.21 2.59 6.40
C ALA A 124 -8.10 2.46 5.34
N SER A 125 -6.89 2.92 5.65
CA SER A 125 -5.73 2.81 4.75
C SER A 125 -5.30 1.37 4.47
N PHE A 126 -5.66 0.40 5.32
CA PHE A 126 -5.35 -1.02 5.17
C PHE A 126 -6.55 -1.87 4.74
N ASN A 127 -7.61 -1.24 4.20
CA ASN A 127 -8.81 -1.95 3.76
C ASN A 127 -8.52 -3.10 2.76
N TYR A 128 -7.48 -2.97 1.92
CA TYR A 128 -7.05 -3.99 0.96
C TYR A 128 -6.23 -5.15 1.58
N MET A 129 -5.92 -5.10 2.87
CA MET A 129 -5.41 -6.25 3.62
C MET A 129 -6.53 -7.15 4.14
N TYR A 130 -7.80 -6.73 4.03
CA TYR A 130 -8.98 -7.50 4.44
C TYR A 130 -8.92 -8.04 5.88
N LYS A 131 -8.18 -7.35 6.76
CA LYS A 131 -7.91 -7.76 8.15
C LYS A 131 -7.20 -9.11 8.27
N GLN A 132 -6.36 -9.44 7.30
CA GLN A 132 -5.59 -10.68 7.25
C GLN A 132 -4.09 -10.42 7.41
N ALA A 133 -3.36 -11.47 7.76
CA ALA A 133 -1.91 -11.53 7.62
C ALA A 133 -1.49 -11.25 6.18
N GLY A 134 -0.25 -10.82 5.96
CA GLY A 134 0.27 -10.57 4.62
C GLY A 134 1.25 -9.41 4.53
N ILE A 135 1.57 -9.03 3.29
CA ILE A 135 2.53 -7.96 3.00
C ILE A 135 1.80 -6.68 2.60
N ALA A 136 2.16 -5.57 3.23
CA ALA A 136 1.71 -4.21 2.90
C ALA A 136 2.91 -3.32 2.60
N ILE A 137 2.78 -2.40 1.64
CA ILE A 137 3.83 -1.41 1.33
C ILE A 137 3.21 -0.01 1.31
N LEU A 138 3.73 0.89 2.14
CA LEU A 138 3.41 2.32 2.13
C LEU A 138 4.52 3.09 1.43
N ASP A 139 4.14 4.08 0.64
CA ASP A 139 5.09 4.99 0.01
C ASP A 139 5.36 6.20 0.90
N LEU A 140 6.58 6.30 1.43
CA LEU A 140 7.07 7.45 2.19
C LEU A 140 8.35 8.02 1.56
N SER A 141 8.58 7.74 0.28
CA SER A 141 9.85 8.02 -0.40
C SER A 141 10.00 9.43 -0.99
N ASP A 142 8.88 10.08 -1.33
CA ASP A 142 8.88 11.46 -1.85
C ASP A 142 7.63 12.22 -1.36
N GLU A 143 7.81 13.19 -0.47
CA GLU A 143 6.73 14.04 0.07
C GLU A 143 5.93 14.78 -1.02
N LYS A 144 6.48 14.96 -2.22
CA LYS A 144 5.80 15.61 -3.35
C LYS A 144 4.97 14.65 -4.18
N SER A 145 5.16 13.34 -4.00
CA SER A 145 4.41 12.32 -4.71
C SER A 145 2.95 12.32 -4.25
N PRO A 146 1.98 12.20 -5.17
CA PRO A 146 0.58 11.99 -4.79
C PRO A 146 0.36 10.64 -4.09
N GLN A 147 1.35 9.74 -4.11
CA GLN A 147 1.33 8.47 -3.39
C GLN A 147 1.91 8.57 -1.97
N TYR A 148 2.48 9.70 -1.58
CA TYR A 148 3.09 9.84 -0.26
C TYR A 148 2.10 9.59 0.88
N GLY A 149 2.51 8.75 1.82
CA GLY A 149 1.71 8.26 2.94
C GLY A 149 0.59 7.30 2.54
N GLN A 150 0.49 6.88 1.28
CA GLN A 150 -0.53 5.95 0.80
C GLN A 150 -0.03 4.50 0.83
N LEU A 151 -0.96 3.58 1.07
CA LEU A 151 -0.73 2.16 0.81
C LEU A 151 -0.67 1.95 -0.71
N VAL A 152 0.47 1.50 -1.21
CA VAL A 152 0.73 1.30 -2.65
C VAL A 152 0.79 -0.17 -3.04
N SER A 153 0.92 -1.10 -2.07
CA SER A 153 0.78 -2.53 -2.32
C SER A 153 0.11 -3.23 -1.14
N ALA A 154 -0.73 -4.22 -1.44
CA ALA A 154 -1.36 -5.09 -0.46
C ALA A 154 -1.41 -6.52 -1.01
N LEU A 155 -0.86 -7.47 -0.26
CA LEU A 155 -0.87 -8.89 -0.57
C LEU A 155 -1.31 -9.65 0.69
N PRO A 156 -2.63 -9.75 0.95
CA PRO A 156 -3.16 -10.57 2.02
C PRO A 156 -2.86 -12.06 1.77
N PHE A 157 -2.47 -12.79 2.82
CA PHE A 157 -2.26 -14.23 2.80
C PHE A 157 -3.59 -14.96 2.89
N ASN A 158 -3.97 -15.64 1.80
CA ASN A 158 -5.25 -16.30 1.68
C ASN A 158 -5.14 -17.79 2.07
N HIS A 159 -6.13 -18.27 2.84
CA HIS A 159 -6.38 -19.69 3.08
C HIS A 159 -5.18 -20.52 3.59
N GLY A 160 -4.35 -19.93 4.46
CA GLY A 160 -3.20 -20.63 5.03
C GLY A 160 -2.01 -20.78 4.07
N ARG A 161 -2.01 -20.01 2.97
CA ARG A 161 -0.88 -19.90 2.06
C ARG A 161 -0.28 -18.50 2.15
N ASP A 162 1.00 -18.44 2.46
CA ASP A 162 1.84 -17.24 2.35
C ASP A 162 2.27 -16.97 0.89
N CYS A 163 3.06 -15.92 0.67
CA CYS A 163 3.64 -15.66 -0.64
C CYS A 163 4.99 -16.36 -0.80
N SER A 164 5.30 -16.86 -2.00
CA SER A 164 6.63 -17.39 -2.31
C SER A 164 7.69 -16.29 -2.49
N VAL A 165 8.97 -16.67 -2.52
CA VAL A 165 10.10 -15.77 -2.88
C VAL A 165 9.84 -15.01 -4.19
N ASP A 166 9.42 -15.72 -5.24
CA ASP A 166 9.09 -15.10 -6.54
C ASP A 166 7.93 -14.10 -6.44
N GLU A 167 6.93 -14.37 -5.58
CA GLU A 167 5.78 -13.50 -5.38
C GLU A 167 6.20 -12.22 -4.66
N LEU A 168 6.98 -12.35 -3.59
CA LEU A 168 7.52 -11.19 -2.87
C LEU A 168 8.48 -10.38 -3.74
N HIS A 169 9.42 -11.03 -4.44
CA HIS A 169 10.32 -10.38 -5.39
C HIS A 169 9.52 -9.60 -6.45
N THR A 170 8.47 -10.20 -7.01
CA THR A 170 7.61 -9.50 -7.98
C THR A 170 6.96 -8.27 -7.36
N LEU A 171 6.47 -8.36 -6.12
CA LEU A 171 5.78 -7.28 -5.42
C LEU A 171 6.70 -6.09 -5.12
N VAL A 172 7.91 -6.34 -4.62
CA VAL A 172 8.86 -5.29 -4.22
C VAL A 172 9.56 -4.63 -5.41
N THR A 173 9.53 -5.26 -6.59
CA THR A 173 10.11 -4.72 -7.83
C THR A 173 9.07 -4.06 -8.77
N LEU A 174 7.81 -3.95 -8.33
CA LEU A 174 6.80 -3.23 -9.10
C LEU A 174 7.17 -1.75 -9.26
N PRO A 175 6.83 -1.13 -10.40
CA PRO A 175 7.07 0.31 -10.59
C PRO A 175 6.22 1.15 -9.63
N GLU A 176 6.65 2.40 -9.43
CA GLU A 176 5.86 3.43 -8.76
C GLU A 176 4.45 3.54 -9.38
N GLY A 177 3.45 3.69 -8.53
CA GLY A 177 2.06 3.81 -8.95
C GLY A 177 1.10 3.64 -7.77
N THR A 178 -0.18 3.87 -8.03
CA THR A 178 -1.24 3.63 -7.05
C THR A 178 -1.38 2.13 -6.76
N ILE A 179 -2.09 1.79 -5.68
CA ILE A 179 -2.39 0.40 -5.36
C ILE A 179 -3.12 -0.33 -6.49
N THR A 180 -4.04 0.32 -7.20
CA THR A 180 -4.77 -0.28 -8.33
C THR A 180 -3.86 -0.56 -9.52
N GLN A 181 -2.95 0.36 -9.83
CA GLN A 181 -1.96 0.19 -10.89
C GLN A 181 -1.01 -0.96 -10.55
N ARG A 182 -0.44 -0.94 -9.34
CA ARG A 182 0.51 -1.95 -8.88
C ARG A 182 -0.12 -3.34 -8.78
N THR A 183 -1.34 -3.47 -8.24
CA THR A 183 -2.03 -4.76 -8.18
C THR A 183 -2.32 -5.33 -9.57
N LEU A 184 -2.73 -4.51 -10.54
CA LEU A 184 -2.99 -4.98 -11.89
C LEU A 184 -1.69 -5.42 -12.60
N ILE A 185 -0.60 -4.68 -12.42
CA ILE A 185 0.73 -5.04 -12.96
C ILE A 185 1.25 -6.32 -12.30
N TYR A 186 1.10 -6.45 -10.99
CA TYR A 186 1.45 -7.65 -10.23
C TYR A 186 0.74 -8.89 -10.79
N ALA A 187 -0.59 -8.81 -10.96
CA ALA A 187 -1.39 -9.90 -11.50
C ALA A 187 -0.95 -10.28 -12.92
N LEU A 188 -0.62 -9.31 -13.77
CA LEU A 188 -0.10 -9.55 -15.12
C LEU A 188 1.29 -10.23 -15.11
N LYS A 189 2.21 -9.77 -14.25
CA LYS A 189 3.54 -10.38 -14.11
C LYS A 189 3.47 -11.82 -13.60
N ARG A 190 2.48 -12.12 -12.75
CA ARG A 190 2.22 -13.46 -12.21
C ARG A 190 1.35 -14.35 -13.11
N HIS A 191 0.77 -13.80 -14.17
CA HIS A 191 -0.10 -14.56 -15.06
C HIS A 191 0.66 -15.74 -15.72
N PRO A 192 0.08 -16.96 -15.79
CA PRO A 192 0.79 -18.14 -16.30
C PRO A 192 1.36 -18.00 -17.72
N GLU A 193 0.66 -17.27 -18.59
CA GLU A 193 1.10 -17.02 -19.97
C GLU A 193 2.10 -15.86 -20.12
N ARG A 194 2.44 -15.16 -19.04
CA ARG A 194 3.47 -14.10 -18.99
C ARG A 194 3.37 -13.10 -20.17
N PRO A 195 2.29 -12.31 -20.28
CA PRO A 195 2.16 -11.31 -21.34
C PRO A 195 3.35 -10.33 -21.31
N GLN A 196 3.98 -10.07 -22.46
CA GLN A 196 5.25 -9.34 -22.51
C GLN A 196 5.10 -7.82 -22.35
N SER A 197 3.89 -7.28 -22.43
CA SER A 197 3.61 -5.85 -22.24
C SER A 197 4.15 -5.31 -20.90
N VAL A 198 4.02 -6.07 -19.80
CA VAL A 198 4.55 -5.70 -18.46
C VAL A 198 6.06 -5.85 -18.31
N ASN A 199 6.76 -6.30 -19.35
CA ASN A 199 8.23 -6.29 -19.45
C ASN A 199 8.76 -5.10 -20.29
N SER A 200 7.86 -4.20 -20.70
CA SER A 200 8.21 -2.93 -21.35
C SER A 200 8.59 -1.88 -20.30
N THR A 201 8.92 -0.65 -20.70
CA THR A 201 9.21 0.42 -19.73
C THR A 201 7.91 1.04 -19.21
N PRO A 202 7.63 1.09 -17.89
CA PRO A 202 6.47 1.78 -17.37
C PRO A 202 6.58 3.28 -17.69
N HIS A 203 5.49 3.90 -18.13
CA HIS A 203 5.49 5.34 -18.45
C HIS A 203 4.39 6.06 -17.68
N GLN A 204 4.76 7.01 -16.83
CA GLN A 204 3.83 7.69 -15.91
C GLN A 204 2.65 8.36 -16.65
N TYR A 205 2.90 8.97 -17.80
CA TYR A 205 1.80 9.50 -18.62
C TYR A 205 0.84 8.40 -19.13
N LEU A 206 1.32 7.20 -19.47
CA LEU A 206 0.44 6.09 -19.88
C LEU A 206 -0.33 5.52 -18.69
N MET A 207 0.28 5.42 -17.50
CA MET A 207 -0.43 5.08 -16.26
C MET A 207 -1.58 6.06 -16.01
N HIS A 208 -1.31 7.36 -16.15
CA HIS A 208 -2.32 8.41 -16.05
C HIS A 208 -3.43 8.26 -17.10
N MET A 209 -3.08 8.01 -18.38
CA MET A 209 -4.09 7.84 -19.43
C MET A 209 -4.93 6.57 -19.25
N SER A 210 -4.36 5.51 -18.70
CA SER A 210 -5.12 4.32 -18.26
C SER A 210 -6.10 4.68 -17.14
N ASN A 211 -5.67 5.45 -16.14
CA ASN A 211 -6.56 5.96 -15.08
C ASN A 211 -7.72 6.80 -15.64
N VAL A 212 -7.44 7.70 -16.58
CA VAL A 212 -8.44 8.58 -17.20
C VAL A 212 -9.54 7.76 -17.88
N ASN A 213 -9.17 6.73 -18.64
CA ASN A 213 -10.16 5.89 -19.31
C ASN A 213 -10.91 4.99 -18.32
N SER A 214 -10.22 4.35 -17.37
CA SER A 214 -10.84 3.53 -16.32
C SER A 214 -11.84 4.34 -15.49
N SER A 215 -11.48 5.57 -15.08
CA SER A 215 -12.37 6.51 -14.39
C SER A 215 -13.56 6.95 -15.24
N THR A 216 -13.35 7.13 -16.55
CA THR A 216 -14.44 7.47 -17.47
C THR A 216 -15.43 6.32 -17.62
N MET A 217 -14.93 5.08 -17.78
CA MET A 217 -15.78 3.88 -17.79
C MET A 217 -16.56 3.72 -16.48
N ALA A 218 -15.90 3.92 -15.34
CA ALA A 218 -16.52 3.87 -14.01
C ALA A 218 -17.64 4.91 -13.86
N ARG A 219 -17.41 6.16 -14.27
CA ARG A 219 -18.42 7.23 -14.23
C ARG A 219 -19.61 6.94 -15.14
N LEU A 220 -19.36 6.39 -16.33
CA LEU A 220 -20.41 6.08 -17.30
C LEU A 220 -21.07 4.72 -17.06
N SER A 221 -20.51 3.91 -16.15
CA SER A 221 -20.88 2.51 -15.95
C SER A 221 -20.85 1.69 -17.25
N GLN A 222 -19.92 2.00 -18.17
CA GLN A 222 -19.87 1.43 -19.51
C GLN A 222 -18.43 1.18 -19.97
N VAL A 223 -18.12 -0.06 -20.36
CA VAL A 223 -16.84 -0.42 -20.97
C VAL A 223 -16.71 0.23 -22.35
N GLY A 224 -15.56 0.80 -22.66
CA GLY A 224 -15.28 1.33 -24.00
C GLY A 224 -13.97 2.11 -24.12
N HIS A 225 -13.60 2.37 -25.37
CA HIS A 225 -12.48 3.23 -25.75
C HIS A 225 -12.92 4.70 -25.78
N HIS A 226 -13.35 5.24 -24.64
CA HIS A 226 -14.00 6.55 -24.58
C HIS A 226 -13.04 7.67 -25.02
N ASN A 227 -13.52 8.55 -25.89
CA ASN A 227 -12.75 9.64 -26.51
C ASN A 227 -11.42 9.20 -27.15
N TRP A 228 -11.35 7.97 -27.66
CA TRP A 228 -10.10 7.38 -28.15
C TRP A 228 -9.38 8.22 -29.20
N THR A 229 -10.08 8.77 -30.20
CA THR A 229 -9.40 9.58 -31.25
C THR A 229 -8.61 10.74 -30.66
N ALA A 230 -9.19 11.50 -29.72
CA ALA A 230 -8.50 12.61 -29.08
C ALA A 230 -7.35 12.12 -28.19
N ARG A 231 -7.58 11.08 -27.36
CA ARG A 231 -6.57 10.51 -26.47
C ARG A 231 -5.41 9.88 -27.26
N PHE A 232 -5.69 9.18 -28.35
CA PHE A 232 -4.69 8.58 -29.25
C PHE A 232 -3.73 9.64 -29.79
N HIS A 233 -4.26 10.75 -30.33
CA HIS A 233 -3.41 11.84 -30.81
C HIS A 233 -2.59 12.49 -29.69
N GLN A 234 -3.17 12.68 -28.51
CA GLN A 234 -2.49 13.23 -27.35
C GLN A 234 -1.38 12.30 -26.81
N ILE A 235 -1.66 11.00 -26.75
CA ILE A 235 -0.70 9.98 -26.33
C ILE A 235 0.47 9.96 -27.32
N ASN A 236 0.19 9.80 -28.62
CA ASN A 236 1.23 9.69 -29.64
C ASN A 236 2.11 10.95 -29.70
N SER A 237 1.56 12.15 -29.47
CA SER A 237 2.36 13.38 -29.43
C SER A 237 3.22 13.50 -28.16
N THR A 238 2.79 12.90 -27.05
CA THR A 238 3.48 13.00 -25.76
C THR A 238 4.58 11.95 -25.61
N VAL A 239 4.27 10.68 -25.90
CA VAL A 239 5.21 9.56 -25.67
C VAL A 239 6.03 9.22 -26.92
N GLY A 240 5.60 9.69 -28.09
CA GLY A 240 6.13 9.29 -29.39
C GLY A 240 5.67 7.88 -29.77
N GLY A 241 5.37 7.67 -31.05
CA GLY A 241 4.97 6.35 -31.54
C GLY A 241 3.47 6.13 -31.67
N LEU A 242 3.07 4.93 -32.08
CA LEU A 242 1.66 4.56 -32.21
C LEU A 242 1.18 3.88 -30.93
N SER A 243 0.08 4.37 -30.36
CA SER A 243 -0.52 3.78 -29.17
C SER A 243 -1.63 2.77 -29.46
N THR A 244 -1.78 1.79 -28.57
CA THR A 244 -2.88 0.81 -28.53
C THR A 244 -3.48 0.78 -27.14
N GLU A 245 -4.80 0.56 -27.05
CA GLU A 245 -5.52 0.46 -25.78
C GLU A 245 -6.32 -0.85 -25.70
N VAL A 246 -6.40 -1.41 -24.49
CA VAL A 246 -7.32 -2.48 -24.12
C VAL A 246 -8.16 -2.02 -22.94
N ALA A 247 -9.47 -2.33 -22.95
CA ALA A 247 -10.41 -1.87 -21.94
C ALA A 247 -11.44 -2.97 -21.62
N VAL A 248 -11.65 -3.26 -20.34
CA VAL A 248 -12.61 -4.28 -19.87
C VAL A 248 -13.30 -3.87 -18.57
N GLY A 249 -14.39 -4.54 -18.27
CA GLY A 249 -14.95 -4.60 -16.92
C GLY A 249 -14.59 -5.93 -16.26
N GLY A 250 -14.59 -5.96 -14.93
CA GLY A 250 -14.42 -7.17 -14.13
C GLY A 250 -15.03 -7.03 -12.74
N ASN A 251 -15.09 -8.14 -12.01
CA ASN A 251 -15.59 -8.22 -10.65
C ASN A 251 -14.74 -9.18 -9.81
N GLY A 252 -14.81 -9.04 -8.49
CA GLY A 252 -14.12 -9.93 -7.56
C GLY A 252 -14.32 -9.50 -6.12
N TYR A 253 -13.84 -10.31 -5.19
CA TYR A 253 -13.95 -10.03 -3.76
C TYR A 253 -12.75 -9.23 -3.24
N THR A 254 -11.53 -9.62 -3.67
CA THR A 254 -10.30 -8.88 -3.37
C THR A 254 -9.81 -8.09 -4.59
N LEU A 255 -8.94 -7.10 -4.36
CA LEU A 255 -8.35 -6.30 -5.43
C LEU A 255 -7.55 -7.16 -6.41
N LEU A 256 -6.92 -8.23 -5.92
CA LEU A 256 -6.20 -9.19 -6.75
C LEU A 256 -7.16 -10.09 -7.55
N ASP A 257 -8.29 -10.52 -6.98
CA ASP A 257 -9.33 -11.26 -7.72
C ASP A 257 -9.88 -10.43 -8.87
N ILE A 258 -10.16 -9.14 -8.58
CA ILE A 258 -10.64 -8.17 -9.57
C ILE A 258 -9.62 -8.04 -10.71
N ALA A 259 -8.33 -7.85 -10.39
CA ALA A 259 -7.29 -7.76 -11.39
C ALA A 259 -7.21 -9.04 -12.25
N ASN A 260 -7.26 -10.21 -11.62
CA ASN A 260 -7.26 -11.51 -12.31
C ASN A 260 -8.48 -11.68 -13.22
N ASP A 261 -9.67 -11.25 -12.79
CA ASP A 261 -10.90 -11.30 -13.59
C ASP A 261 -10.84 -10.37 -14.81
N CYS A 262 -10.33 -9.15 -14.64
CA CYS A 262 -10.05 -8.25 -15.77
C CYS A 262 -9.06 -8.87 -16.76
N ILE A 263 -7.98 -9.49 -16.28
CA ILE A 263 -7.00 -10.18 -17.13
C ILE A 263 -7.62 -11.37 -17.85
N GLY A 264 -8.45 -12.17 -17.18
CA GLY A 264 -9.20 -13.26 -17.79
C GLY A 264 -10.12 -12.78 -18.91
N THR A 265 -10.78 -11.64 -18.69
CA THR A 265 -11.63 -11.00 -19.70
C THR A 265 -10.81 -10.54 -20.91
N TRP A 266 -9.67 -9.85 -20.71
CA TRP A 266 -8.75 -9.53 -21.81
C TRP A 266 -8.26 -10.79 -22.54
N ARG A 267 -7.89 -11.83 -21.78
CA ARG A 267 -7.38 -13.10 -22.31
C ARG A 267 -8.37 -13.82 -23.21
N SER A 268 -9.67 -13.66 -22.96
CA SER A 268 -10.73 -14.26 -23.79
C SER A 268 -10.93 -13.56 -25.15
N SER A 269 -10.38 -12.35 -25.32
CA SER A 269 -10.40 -11.60 -26.58
C SER A 269 -9.06 -11.70 -27.29
N ALA A 270 -9.04 -12.31 -28.48
CA ALA A 270 -7.82 -12.41 -29.29
C ALA A 270 -7.22 -11.03 -29.61
N GLY A 271 -8.05 -10.01 -29.83
CA GLY A 271 -7.58 -8.64 -30.06
C GLY A 271 -6.86 -8.06 -28.86
N HIS A 272 -7.47 -8.13 -27.67
CA HIS A 272 -6.85 -7.64 -26.44
C HIS A 272 -5.57 -8.40 -26.11
N TRP A 273 -5.63 -9.74 -26.17
CA TRP A 273 -4.49 -10.58 -25.82
C TRP A 273 -3.32 -10.43 -26.79
N ASN A 274 -3.59 -10.17 -28.08
CA ASN A 274 -2.53 -9.88 -29.05
C ASN A 274 -1.82 -8.56 -28.80
N ALA A 275 -2.48 -7.56 -28.23
CA ALA A 275 -1.81 -6.35 -27.75
C ALA A 275 -0.93 -6.68 -26.54
N MET A 276 -1.51 -7.31 -25.51
CA MET A 276 -0.83 -7.55 -24.23
C MET A 276 0.34 -8.53 -24.31
N ARG A 277 0.30 -9.52 -25.21
CA ARG A 277 1.41 -10.49 -25.37
C ARG A 277 2.64 -9.91 -26.05
N LYS A 278 2.54 -8.75 -26.70
CA LYS A 278 3.69 -8.10 -27.35
C LYS A 278 4.48 -7.30 -26.33
N GLN A 279 5.80 -7.28 -26.54
CA GLN A 279 6.63 -6.29 -25.90
C GLN A 279 6.45 -4.96 -26.62
N HIS A 280 6.39 -3.88 -25.83
CA HIS A 280 6.26 -2.52 -26.31
C HIS A 280 7.45 -1.68 -25.87
N ARG A 281 7.53 -0.44 -26.36
CA ARG A 281 8.46 0.54 -25.77
C ARG A 281 7.98 0.96 -24.38
N TYR A 282 6.71 1.37 -24.31
CA TYR A 282 6.10 1.89 -23.08
C TYR A 282 4.77 1.20 -22.76
N TYR A 283 4.45 1.12 -21.46
CA TYR A 283 3.14 0.64 -21.00
C TYR A 283 2.59 1.48 -19.83
N GLY A 284 1.28 1.41 -19.65
CA GLY A 284 0.59 1.85 -18.44
C GLY A 284 -0.70 1.06 -18.20
N TYR A 285 -1.02 0.78 -16.94
CA TYR A 285 -2.21 0.04 -16.52
C TYR A 285 -2.88 0.71 -15.35
N ASP A 286 -4.21 0.69 -15.29
CA ASP A 286 -4.95 1.07 -14.09
C ASP A 286 -6.36 0.46 -14.08
N MET A 287 -6.96 0.36 -12.91
CA MET A 287 -8.34 -0.06 -12.72
C MET A 287 -9.08 0.79 -11.68
N VAL A 288 -10.36 1.06 -11.92
CA VAL A 288 -11.18 1.93 -11.08
C VAL A 288 -12.56 1.31 -10.87
N GLN A 289 -13.08 1.36 -9.65
CA GLN A 289 -14.44 0.89 -9.34
C GLN A 289 -15.49 1.95 -9.70
N GLY A 290 -16.54 1.55 -10.41
CA GLY A 290 -17.74 2.35 -10.62
C GLY A 290 -18.68 2.29 -9.42
N SER A 291 -19.59 3.26 -9.30
CA SER A 291 -20.62 3.27 -8.25
C SER A 291 -21.61 2.10 -8.36
N ASN A 292 -21.64 1.42 -9.51
CA ASN A 292 -22.39 0.19 -9.75
C ASN A 292 -21.69 -1.08 -9.21
N GLY A 293 -20.52 -0.94 -8.57
CA GLY A 293 -19.74 -2.05 -8.02
C GLY A 293 -18.81 -2.74 -9.01
N THR A 294 -18.98 -2.52 -10.32
CA THR A 294 -18.11 -3.07 -11.37
C THR A 294 -16.77 -2.36 -11.39
N TRP A 295 -15.70 -3.11 -11.60
CA TRP A 295 -14.36 -2.56 -11.82
C TRP A 295 -14.06 -2.44 -13.30
N TYR A 296 -13.39 -1.36 -13.68
CA TYR A 296 -13.07 -1.05 -15.06
C TYR A 296 -11.55 -0.91 -15.19
N ALA A 297 -10.95 -1.73 -16.04
CA ALA A 297 -9.50 -1.77 -16.23
C ALA A 297 -9.11 -1.32 -17.64
N THR A 298 -8.00 -0.57 -17.72
CA THR A 298 -7.42 -0.10 -18.98
C THR A 298 -5.93 -0.43 -19.01
N GLY A 299 -5.45 -0.93 -20.15
CA GLY A 299 -4.03 -0.99 -20.49
C GLY A 299 -3.77 -0.13 -21.72
N VAL A 300 -2.71 0.68 -21.69
CA VAL A 300 -2.25 1.51 -22.80
C VAL A 300 -0.80 1.20 -23.11
N PHE A 301 -0.49 1.05 -24.40
CA PHE A 301 0.83 0.68 -24.91
C PHE A 301 1.28 1.67 -25.98
N ALA A 302 2.59 1.89 -26.13
CA ALA A 302 3.16 2.70 -27.20
C ALA A 302 4.51 2.16 -27.68
N ASP A 303 4.78 2.31 -28.99
CA ASP A 303 5.96 1.82 -29.71
C ASP A 303 6.69 2.93 -30.50
#